data_AF-A0A9D6PLJ0-F1
#
_entry.id   AF-A0A9D6PLJ0-F1
#
_cell.length_a   1.000
_cell.length_b   1.000
_cell.length_c   1.000
_cell.angle_alpha   90.00
_cell.angle_beta   90.00
_cell.angle_gamma   90.00
#
_symmetry.space_group_name_H-M   'P 1'
#
loop_
_entity.id
_entity.type
_entity.pdbx_description
1 polymer ?
#
loop_
_entity_poly.entity_id
_entity_poly.type
_entity_poly.pdbx_seq_one_letter_code
_entity_poly.pdbx_strand_id
1 'polypeptide(L)'
;MIEGAVDSLVPNEEVLGSFDHNQYKKVISAFSFGGDGQVVTDGSVRQSLDQIRGGRIILGESLRESELVDSTLNSLLELESMRFGLGIKSSLGSEANALGCDLVYENLQQIESSLDLAKPERYQLAMETVTKLLNMGRTTSQRESAIDFLIRYFQDGLRTADAQDVQEPVYTSYPSIADSILSNGRRDQVEAAIGMLEQAVLEPETHQRALDVVSRNVGRYVDEEIKRELKERIIRRELENLDLDYDDLAFAWAGETGKLLDYCDERNLPLLFSLESSHKGICRTLIDEFGIKNFGRFTKEMLVDLFEQRNNRELPYGVLLASQSDHSGDIYATIGQLDNSYKQLKALGFGLRIYECASKIDIARAFLKSAKRYGKDNKICFVMVDGHGTPEKIVLGWPKDGGQVLIDKTTALNEINKADLEGTGTQRISEFLTDDAPIILNACLTGVDDGLAQTMSSKYQNRKFHATAGSTTIDVVEIEKDEEDKLLFKIRYMQDGIARTYLNGEQIN
;
A
#
# COMPACT_ATOMS: atom_id res chain seq x y z
N MET A 1 -22.57 -53.24 70.61
CA MET A 1 -21.91 -53.84 69.44
C MET A 1 -22.49 -53.17 68.22
N ILE A 2 -21.61 -52.67 67.36
CA ILE A 2 -21.85 -51.64 66.35
C ILE A 2 -22.54 -52.25 65.13
N GLU A 3 -23.71 -51.72 64.78
CA GLU A 3 -24.22 -51.66 63.41
C GLU A 3 -24.06 -50.20 62.96
N GLY A 4 -23.35 -49.98 61.84
CA GLY A 4 -23.00 -48.65 61.37
C GLY A 4 -22.78 -48.64 59.86
N ALA A 5 -23.81 -48.12 59.18
CA ALA A 5 -23.76 -47.21 58.03
C ALA A 5 -22.76 -47.52 56.89
N VAL A 6 -23.31 -48.07 55.81
CA VAL A 6 -22.84 -47.81 54.44
C VAL A 6 -24.05 -47.29 53.69
N ASP A 7 -24.20 -45.97 53.61
CA ASP A 7 -25.10 -45.32 52.66
C ASP A 7 -24.56 -43.94 52.25
N SER A 8 -24.65 -43.70 50.94
CA SER A 8 -24.60 -42.43 50.21
C SER A 8 -23.34 -41.54 50.32
N LEU A 9 -22.38 -41.77 49.43
CA LEU A 9 -21.61 -40.69 48.79
C LEU A 9 -22.24 -40.44 47.41
N VAL A 10 -23.34 -39.70 47.38
CA VAL A 10 -23.78 -38.96 46.20
C VAL A 10 -23.53 -37.48 46.53
N PRO A 11 -22.74 -36.74 45.75
CA PRO A 11 -22.58 -35.30 45.98
C PRO A 11 -23.93 -34.62 45.84
N ASN A 12 -24.32 -33.80 46.84
CA ASN A 12 -25.48 -32.91 46.74
C ASN A 12 -25.35 -32.02 45.50
N GLU A 13 -26.31 -32.09 44.58
CA GLU A 13 -26.59 -31.09 43.53
C GLU A 13 -27.18 -29.80 44.15
N GLU A 14 -26.59 -29.29 45.24
CA GLU A 14 -27.00 -28.03 45.85
C GLU A 14 -26.29 -26.87 45.14
N VAL A 15 -27.05 -26.22 44.25
CA VAL A 15 -26.87 -24.83 43.79
C VAL A 15 -25.47 -24.55 43.26
N LEU A 16 -25.20 -24.99 42.03
CA LEU A 16 -24.28 -24.26 41.15
C LEU A 16 -24.91 -22.86 40.95
N GLY A 17 -24.50 -21.91 41.79
CA GLY A 17 -24.97 -20.53 41.71
C GLY A 17 -24.62 -19.94 40.34
N SER A 18 -25.47 -19.08 39.79
CA SER A 18 -25.20 -18.34 38.55
C SER A 18 -23.93 -17.50 38.67
N PHE A 19 -23.28 -17.17 37.55
CA PHE A 19 -22.02 -16.41 37.53
C PHE A 19 -22.29 -15.05 38.18
N ASP A 20 -21.68 -14.80 39.33
CA ASP A 20 -21.93 -13.57 40.08
C ASP A 20 -21.16 -12.42 39.44
N HIS A 21 -21.80 -11.81 38.44
CA HIS A 21 -21.32 -10.63 37.76
C HIS A 21 -20.97 -9.48 38.71
N ASN A 22 -21.60 -9.42 39.90
CA ASN A 22 -21.30 -8.41 40.89
C ASN A 22 -19.98 -8.69 41.62
N GLN A 23 -19.59 -9.95 41.83
CA GLN A 23 -18.27 -10.28 42.34
C GLN A 23 -17.18 -9.89 41.35
N TYR A 24 -17.43 -10.13 40.08
CA TYR A 24 -16.51 -9.72 39.02
C TYR A 24 -16.36 -8.19 38.95
N LYS A 25 -17.49 -7.46 38.94
CA LYS A 25 -17.50 -5.99 39.04
C LYS A 25 -16.89 -5.47 40.33
N LYS A 26 -16.99 -6.19 41.46
CA LYS A 26 -16.27 -5.85 42.71
C LYS A 26 -14.76 -5.95 42.53
N VAL A 27 -14.26 -6.95 41.81
CA VAL A 27 -12.84 -7.06 41.46
C VAL A 27 -12.42 -5.89 40.57
N ILE A 28 -13.14 -5.64 39.47
CA ILE A 28 -12.82 -4.55 38.54
C ILE A 28 -12.87 -3.18 39.22
N SER A 29 -13.93 -2.90 39.99
CA SER A 29 -14.10 -1.65 40.72
C SER A 29 -13.02 -1.46 41.78
N ALA A 30 -12.61 -2.54 42.45
CA ALA A 30 -11.48 -2.54 43.37
C ALA A 30 -10.15 -2.16 42.70
N PHE A 31 -10.03 -2.35 41.38
CA PHE A 31 -8.84 -2.03 40.58
C PHE A 31 -8.92 -0.71 39.81
N SER A 32 -10.10 -0.25 39.41
CA SER A 32 -10.24 0.80 38.40
C SER A 32 -10.09 2.21 38.98
N PHE A 33 -10.70 2.49 40.13
CA PHE A 33 -10.51 3.71 40.94
C PHE A 33 -11.11 3.40 42.32
N GLY A 34 -10.61 4.02 43.39
CA GLY A 34 -11.21 3.93 44.74
C GLY A 34 -12.60 4.56 44.82
N GLY A 35 -13.53 4.11 43.99
CA GLY A 35 -14.94 4.48 44.00
C GLY A 35 -15.52 4.08 45.35
N ASP A 36 -16.14 5.05 46.00
CA ASP A 36 -16.70 5.01 47.36
C ASP A 36 -15.71 5.19 48.53
N GLY A 37 -14.43 5.48 48.26
CA GLY A 37 -13.47 5.81 49.32
C GLY A 37 -13.13 4.65 50.27
N GLN A 38 -13.55 3.43 49.96
CA GLN A 38 -13.09 2.24 50.65
C GLN A 38 -11.67 1.88 50.18
N VAL A 39 -10.75 1.78 51.13
CA VAL A 39 -9.40 1.29 50.88
C VAL A 39 -9.48 -0.20 50.54
N VAL A 40 -9.39 -0.50 49.25
CA VAL A 40 -9.23 -1.86 48.77
C VAL A 40 -7.90 -2.40 49.27
N THR A 41 -7.93 -3.52 49.97
CA THR A 41 -6.71 -4.19 50.44
C THR A 41 -6.31 -5.30 49.49
N ASP A 42 -5.00 -5.57 49.38
CA ASP A 42 -4.46 -6.72 48.64
C ASP A 42 -5.18 -8.05 49.00
N GLY A 43 -5.58 -8.20 50.27
CA GLY A 43 -6.31 -9.37 50.75
C GLY A 43 -7.72 -9.50 50.16
N SER A 44 -8.46 -8.38 50.07
CA SER A 44 -9.80 -8.37 49.47
C SER A 44 -9.78 -8.68 47.97
N VAL A 45 -8.76 -8.19 47.26
CA VAL A 45 -8.53 -8.50 45.84
C VAL A 45 -8.23 -9.99 45.67
N ARG A 46 -7.30 -10.54 46.45
CA ARG A 46 -6.92 -11.95 46.36
C ARG A 46 -8.09 -12.88 46.68
N GLN A 47 -8.85 -12.59 47.74
CA GLN A 47 -10.06 -13.35 48.07
C GLN A 47 -11.04 -13.39 46.90
N SER A 48 -11.22 -12.26 46.21
CA SER A 48 -12.13 -12.18 45.08
C SER A 48 -11.58 -12.93 43.84
N LEU A 49 -10.27 -12.91 43.60
CA LEU A 49 -9.63 -13.75 42.57
C LEU A 49 -9.79 -15.24 42.87
N ASP A 50 -9.67 -15.65 44.14
CA ASP A 50 -9.87 -17.04 44.55
C ASP A 50 -11.33 -17.48 44.43
N GLN A 51 -12.28 -16.57 44.67
CA GLN A 51 -13.71 -16.81 44.40
C GLN A 51 -13.98 -17.01 42.91
N ILE A 52 -13.41 -16.16 42.05
CA ILE A 52 -13.49 -16.33 40.58
C ILE A 52 -12.90 -17.67 40.17
N ARG A 53 -11.75 -18.09 40.74
CA ARG A 53 -11.16 -19.42 40.50
C ARG A 53 -12.09 -20.56 40.90
N GLY A 54 -12.82 -20.43 42.00
CA GLY A 54 -13.79 -21.41 42.46
C GLY A 54 -15.03 -21.51 41.55
N GLY A 55 -15.38 -20.43 40.84
CA GLY A 55 -16.56 -20.33 39.98
C GLY A 55 -16.39 -20.76 38.53
N ARG A 56 -15.30 -21.47 38.17
CA ARG A 56 -14.95 -21.81 36.78
C ARG A 56 -16.06 -22.50 35.98
N ILE A 57 -16.77 -23.44 36.59
CA ILE A 57 -17.86 -24.21 35.94
C ILE A 57 -18.98 -23.27 35.48
N ILE A 58 -19.26 -22.24 36.27
CA ILE A 58 -20.39 -21.33 36.10
C ILE A 58 -20.15 -20.34 34.95
N LEU A 59 -18.88 -20.03 34.65
CA LEU A 59 -18.52 -19.17 33.53
C LEU A 59 -18.90 -19.82 32.19
N GLY A 60 -18.65 -21.13 32.05
CA GLY A 60 -19.04 -21.89 30.86
C GLY A 60 -20.55 -21.97 30.66
N GLU A 61 -21.34 -21.99 31.74
CA GLU A 61 -22.81 -21.93 31.68
C GLU A 61 -23.29 -20.54 31.24
N SER A 62 -22.66 -19.48 31.74
CA SER A 62 -23.01 -18.09 31.38
C SER A 62 -22.71 -17.75 29.92
N LEU A 63 -21.72 -18.41 29.31
CA LEU A 63 -21.45 -18.34 27.87
C LEU A 63 -22.47 -19.12 27.02
N ARG A 64 -23.27 -20.01 27.61
CA ARG A 64 -24.38 -20.70 26.93
C ARG A 64 -25.69 -19.93 27.03
N GLU A 65 -25.84 -19.07 28.03
CA GLU A 65 -27.01 -18.23 28.22
C GLU A 65 -26.89 -16.95 27.38
N SER A 66 -27.67 -16.86 26.31
CA SER A 66 -27.56 -15.78 25.31
C SER A 66 -27.64 -14.36 25.87
N GLU A 67 -28.31 -14.16 27.02
CA GLU A 67 -28.45 -12.88 27.70
C GLU A 67 -27.20 -12.47 28.50
N LEU A 68 -26.36 -13.43 28.89
CA LEU A 68 -25.18 -13.21 29.74
C LEU A 68 -23.86 -13.18 28.97
N VAL A 69 -23.82 -13.68 27.73
CA VAL A 69 -22.60 -13.79 26.92
C VAL A 69 -21.81 -12.47 26.87
N ASP A 70 -22.47 -11.38 26.49
CA ASP A 70 -21.79 -10.09 26.25
C ASP A 70 -21.19 -9.53 27.56
N SER A 71 -21.93 -9.69 28.66
CA SER A 71 -21.45 -9.30 29.98
C SER A 71 -20.26 -10.16 30.42
N THR A 72 -20.29 -11.47 30.15
CA THR A 72 -19.25 -12.44 30.50
C THR A 72 -17.97 -12.19 29.71
N LEU A 73 -18.07 -11.90 28.42
CA LEU A 73 -16.91 -11.57 27.59
C LEU A 73 -16.29 -10.23 27.99
N ASN A 74 -17.10 -9.19 28.24
CA ASN A 74 -16.61 -7.90 28.74
C ASN A 74 -15.87 -8.06 30.06
N SER A 75 -16.45 -8.86 30.96
CA SER A 75 -15.81 -9.24 32.20
C SER A 75 -14.42 -9.83 31.91
N LEU A 76 -14.32 -10.94 31.18
CA LEU A 76 -13.04 -11.59 30.85
C LEU A 76 -12.01 -10.59 30.28
N LEU A 77 -12.43 -9.77 29.31
CA LEU A 77 -11.60 -8.76 28.67
C LEU A 77 -11.03 -7.74 29.68
N GLU A 78 -11.83 -7.34 30.67
CA GLU A 78 -11.39 -6.44 31.74
C GLU A 78 -10.37 -7.10 32.68
N LEU A 79 -10.50 -8.40 33.05
CA LEU A 79 -9.46 -9.11 33.86
C LEU A 79 -8.14 -9.07 33.14
N GLU A 80 -8.17 -9.42 31.86
CA GLU A 80 -6.96 -9.54 31.05
C GLU A 80 -6.24 -8.17 30.96
N SER A 81 -6.97 -7.07 31.07
CA SER A 81 -6.44 -5.71 30.95
C SER A 81 -5.80 -5.15 32.22
N MET A 82 -5.96 -5.79 33.38
CA MET A 82 -5.63 -5.20 34.70
C MET A 82 -4.13 -4.94 34.94
N ARG A 83 -3.24 -5.32 34.03
CA ARG A 83 -1.79 -5.08 34.14
C ARG A 83 -1.40 -3.61 33.93
N PHE A 84 -2.26 -2.78 33.34
CA PHE A 84 -1.92 -1.43 32.88
C PHE A 84 -2.50 -0.27 33.72
N GLY A 85 -3.17 -0.55 34.85
CA GLY A 85 -3.75 0.47 35.73
C GLY A 85 -2.73 1.19 36.62
N LEU A 86 -2.75 2.53 36.61
CA LEU A 86 -1.90 3.43 37.41
C LEU A 86 -2.23 3.32 38.92
N GLY A 87 -1.61 2.38 39.64
CA GLY A 87 -1.64 2.39 41.11
C GLY A 87 -1.55 1.04 41.84
N ILE A 88 -1.55 -0.09 41.13
CA ILE A 88 -1.59 -1.42 41.75
C ILE A 88 -0.16 -1.95 41.95
N LYS A 89 0.06 -2.76 42.99
CA LYS A 89 1.26 -3.62 43.07
C LYS A 89 1.28 -4.55 41.86
N SER A 90 2.33 -4.45 41.03
CA SER A 90 2.49 -5.20 39.78
C SER A 90 2.20 -6.70 39.88
N SER A 91 2.39 -7.32 41.06
CA SER A 91 2.12 -8.74 41.30
C SER A 91 0.63 -9.11 41.25
N LEU A 92 -0.28 -8.31 41.82
CA LEU A 92 -1.71 -8.63 41.85
C LEU A 92 -2.38 -8.41 40.49
N GLY A 93 -2.00 -7.34 39.78
CA GLY A 93 -2.44 -7.15 38.40
C GLY A 93 -1.96 -8.28 37.46
N SER A 94 -0.75 -8.80 37.69
CA SER A 94 -0.23 -9.96 36.94
C SER A 94 -0.92 -11.28 37.31
N GLU A 95 -1.40 -11.41 38.55
CA GLU A 95 -2.20 -12.57 39.01
C GLU A 95 -3.61 -12.53 38.41
N ALA A 96 -4.26 -11.37 38.42
CA ALA A 96 -5.58 -11.17 37.82
C ALA A 96 -5.56 -11.39 36.30
N ASN A 97 -4.62 -10.75 35.60
CA ASN A 97 -4.45 -10.93 34.15
C ASN A 97 -4.34 -12.41 33.76
N ALA A 98 -3.51 -13.16 34.49
CA ALA A 98 -3.31 -14.57 34.18
C ALA A 98 -4.50 -15.44 34.49
N LEU A 99 -5.22 -15.13 35.57
CA LEU A 99 -6.51 -15.77 35.82
C LEU A 99 -7.46 -15.51 34.65
N GLY A 100 -7.50 -14.29 34.11
CA GLY A 100 -8.25 -13.96 32.90
C GLY A 100 -7.87 -14.85 31.73
N CYS A 101 -6.58 -14.94 31.42
CA CYS A 101 -6.06 -15.78 30.34
C CYS A 101 -6.43 -17.27 30.53
N ASP A 102 -6.26 -17.79 31.75
CA ASP A 102 -6.60 -19.19 32.06
C ASP A 102 -8.10 -19.44 31.87
N LEU A 103 -8.96 -18.51 32.30
CA LEU A 103 -10.41 -18.62 32.14
C LEU A 103 -10.84 -18.56 30.67
N VAL A 104 -10.27 -17.65 29.88
CA VAL A 104 -10.54 -17.58 28.42
C VAL A 104 -10.14 -18.90 27.76
N TYR A 105 -8.93 -19.38 28.04
CA TYR A 105 -8.41 -20.63 27.47
C TYR A 105 -9.29 -21.84 27.82
N GLU A 106 -9.64 -22.00 29.10
CA GLU A 106 -10.48 -23.10 29.58
C GLU A 106 -11.90 -23.08 28.99
N ASN A 107 -12.36 -21.94 28.46
CA ASN A 107 -13.71 -21.74 27.94
C ASN A 107 -13.75 -21.42 26.43
N LEU A 108 -12.66 -21.61 25.68
CA LEU A 108 -12.61 -21.30 24.24
C LEU A 108 -13.75 -21.95 23.45
N GLN A 109 -14.09 -23.23 23.75
CA GLN A 109 -15.17 -23.94 23.07
C GLN A 109 -16.56 -23.34 23.36
N GLN A 110 -16.78 -22.83 24.58
CA GLN A 110 -18.01 -22.18 24.97
C GLN A 110 -18.11 -20.79 24.34
N ILE A 111 -17.00 -20.03 24.32
CA ILE A 111 -16.91 -18.76 23.59
C ILE A 111 -17.25 -19.02 22.12
N GLU A 112 -16.65 -20.04 21.52
CA GLU A 112 -16.89 -20.48 20.13
C GLU A 112 -18.38 -20.78 19.88
N SER A 113 -18.99 -21.57 20.76
CA SER A 113 -20.41 -21.93 20.66
C SER A 113 -21.35 -20.75 20.89
N SER A 114 -20.87 -19.67 21.52
CA SER A 114 -21.64 -18.45 21.81
C SER A 114 -21.59 -17.42 20.68
N LEU A 115 -20.71 -17.62 19.69
CA LEU A 115 -20.58 -16.73 18.53
C LEU A 115 -21.89 -16.72 17.74
N ASP A 116 -22.42 -15.53 17.55
CA ASP A 116 -23.62 -15.28 16.76
C ASP A 116 -23.25 -14.26 15.68
N LEU A 117 -23.12 -14.73 14.43
CA LEU A 117 -22.76 -13.87 13.30
C LEU A 117 -23.84 -12.79 13.02
N ALA A 118 -25.05 -12.97 13.53
CA ALA A 118 -26.10 -11.94 13.47
C ALA A 118 -25.90 -10.83 14.51
N LYS A 119 -24.93 -10.96 15.44
CA LYS A 119 -24.56 -9.98 16.47
C LYS A 119 -23.09 -9.57 16.36
N PRO A 120 -22.76 -8.62 15.47
CA PRO A 120 -21.36 -8.20 15.22
C PRO A 120 -20.60 -7.76 16.48
N GLU A 121 -21.26 -7.08 17.41
CA GLU A 121 -20.64 -6.62 18.68
C GLU A 121 -20.14 -7.79 19.54
N ARG A 122 -20.93 -8.86 19.66
CA ARG A 122 -20.57 -10.07 20.41
C ARG A 122 -19.40 -10.78 19.77
N TYR A 123 -19.46 -10.91 18.46
CA TYR A 123 -18.41 -11.53 17.68
C TYR A 123 -17.08 -10.78 17.88
N GLN A 124 -17.09 -9.45 17.76
CA GLN A 124 -15.92 -8.63 17.99
C GLN A 124 -15.38 -8.77 19.41
N LEU A 125 -16.26 -8.71 20.43
CA LEU A 125 -15.86 -8.82 21.82
C LEU A 125 -15.20 -10.17 22.12
N ALA A 126 -15.68 -11.26 21.51
CA ALA A 126 -15.05 -12.56 21.57
C ALA A 126 -13.66 -12.57 20.91
N MET A 127 -13.53 -11.98 19.71
CA MET A 127 -12.24 -11.88 19.04
C MET A 127 -11.23 -11.06 19.85
N GLU A 128 -11.64 -9.94 20.45
CA GLU A 128 -10.78 -9.11 21.28
C GLU A 128 -10.32 -9.84 22.54
N THR A 129 -11.24 -10.56 23.19
CA THR A 129 -10.95 -11.39 24.38
C THR A 129 -9.91 -12.47 24.03
N VAL A 130 -10.12 -13.22 22.95
CA VAL A 130 -9.16 -14.25 22.53
C VAL A 130 -7.84 -13.65 22.03
N THR A 131 -7.85 -12.47 21.40
CA THR A 131 -6.62 -11.78 20.99
C THR A 131 -5.76 -11.39 22.20
N LYS A 132 -6.36 -11.01 23.34
CA LYS A 132 -5.59 -10.74 24.57
C LYS A 132 -4.94 -11.99 25.15
N LEU A 133 -5.62 -13.14 25.09
CA LEU A 133 -5.04 -14.43 25.46
C LEU A 133 -3.76 -14.73 24.65
N LEU A 134 -3.66 -14.32 23.38
CA LEU A 134 -2.40 -14.46 22.63
C LEU A 134 -1.26 -13.65 23.20
N ASN A 135 -1.54 -12.37 23.43
CA ASN A 135 -0.53 -11.41 23.87
C ASN A 135 -0.07 -11.65 25.31
N MET A 136 -0.92 -12.26 26.13
CA MET A 136 -0.72 -12.38 27.58
C MET A 136 -0.66 -13.84 28.07
N GLY A 137 -0.98 -14.81 27.21
CA GLY A 137 -0.94 -16.22 27.50
C GLY A 137 0.44 -16.67 28.00
N ARG A 138 0.43 -17.47 29.07
CA ARG A 138 1.64 -17.91 29.78
C ARG A 138 2.26 -19.16 29.17
N THR A 139 1.48 -19.96 28.47
CA THR A 139 1.91 -21.23 27.88
C THR A 139 1.83 -21.21 26.37
N THR A 140 2.67 -22.01 25.70
CA THR A 140 2.59 -22.21 24.25
C THR A 140 1.22 -22.74 23.83
N SER A 141 0.66 -23.70 24.59
CA SER A 141 -0.66 -24.29 24.32
C SER A 141 -1.79 -23.26 24.33
N GLN A 142 -1.77 -22.33 25.29
CA GLN A 142 -2.74 -21.23 25.35
C GLN A 142 -2.70 -20.36 24.10
N ARG A 143 -1.48 -20.01 23.66
CA ARG A 143 -1.29 -19.21 22.46
C ARG A 143 -1.74 -19.98 21.22
N GLU A 144 -1.31 -21.22 21.04
CA GLU A 144 -1.68 -22.04 19.88
C GLU A 144 -3.20 -22.19 19.74
N SER A 145 -3.91 -22.50 20.84
CA SER A 145 -5.38 -22.64 20.79
C SER A 145 -6.10 -21.32 20.51
N ALA A 146 -5.57 -20.20 20.99
CA ALA A 146 -6.11 -18.89 20.67
C ALA A 146 -5.87 -18.53 19.18
N ILE A 147 -4.73 -18.89 18.59
CA ILE A 147 -4.48 -18.67 17.15
C ILE A 147 -5.41 -19.54 16.31
N ASP A 148 -5.58 -20.81 16.68
CA ASP A 148 -6.49 -21.72 16.00
C ASP A 148 -7.94 -21.20 16.04
N PHE A 149 -8.36 -20.64 17.18
CA PHE A 149 -9.66 -19.96 17.30
C PHE A 149 -9.73 -18.76 16.34
N LEU A 150 -8.77 -17.84 16.38
CA LEU A 150 -8.81 -16.63 15.54
C LEU A 150 -8.80 -16.98 14.05
N ILE A 151 -8.03 -17.98 13.61
CA ILE A 151 -8.01 -18.42 12.21
C ILE A 151 -9.36 -18.97 11.76
N ARG A 152 -10.01 -19.82 12.57
CA ARG A 152 -11.32 -20.40 12.21
C ARG A 152 -12.36 -19.33 11.89
N TYR A 153 -12.30 -18.22 12.62
CA TYR A 153 -13.28 -17.15 12.51
C TYR A 153 -12.79 -15.96 11.69
N PHE A 154 -11.52 -15.91 11.30
CA PHE A 154 -10.92 -14.75 10.64
C PHE A 154 -11.72 -14.26 9.42
N GLN A 155 -12.18 -15.18 8.55
CA GLN A 155 -12.99 -14.84 7.37
C GLN A 155 -14.38 -14.29 7.74
N ASP A 156 -15.06 -14.89 8.72
CA ASP A 156 -16.38 -14.42 9.15
C ASP A 156 -16.29 -13.02 9.77
N GLY A 157 -15.20 -12.76 10.50
CA GLY A 157 -14.90 -11.44 11.01
C GLY A 157 -14.68 -10.41 9.90
N LEU A 158 -13.93 -10.80 8.88
CA LEU A 158 -13.75 -9.95 7.70
C LEU A 158 -15.08 -9.62 7.01
N ARG A 159 -16.18 -10.37 7.19
CA ARG A 159 -17.50 -10.08 6.59
C ARG A 159 -18.44 -9.30 7.54
N THR A 160 -18.49 -9.66 8.82
CA THR A 160 -19.49 -9.16 9.79
C THR A 160 -19.45 -7.65 10.11
N ALA A 161 -18.39 -6.92 9.77
CA ALA A 161 -18.26 -5.48 10.08
C ALA A 161 -19.04 -4.50 9.15
N ASP A 162 -19.93 -5.00 8.28
CA ASP A 162 -20.75 -4.18 7.36
C ASP A 162 -21.98 -3.51 8.01
N ALA A 163 -22.02 -3.37 9.33
CA ALA A 163 -23.02 -2.56 10.02
C ALA A 163 -22.74 -1.04 9.82
N GLN A 164 -23.03 -0.56 8.62
CA GLN A 164 -22.70 0.75 8.03
C GLN A 164 -23.32 2.00 8.68
N ASP A 165 -23.87 1.96 9.90
CA ASP A 165 -24.64 3.11 10.44
C ASP A 165 -24.13 3.69 11.78
N VAL A 166 -23.01 3.20 12.30
CA VAL A 166 -22.44 3.75 13.55
C VAL A 166 -21.36 4.77 13.18
N GLN A 167 -21.59 6.04 13.52
CA GLN A 167 -20.68 7.19 13.31
C GLN A 167 -19.30 7.07 13.99
N GLU A 168 -18.98 5.93 14.61
CA GLU A 168 -17.65 5.67 15.16
C GLU A 168 -17.05 4.40 14.54
N PRO A 169 -15.80 4.47 14.05
CA PRO A 169 -15.14 3.35 13.43
C PRO A 169 -14.77 2.32 14.52
N VAL A 170 -15.66 1.38 14.77
CA VAL A 170 -15.38 0.17 15.56
C VAL A 170 -14.37 -0.77 14.82
N TYR A 171 -13.80 -0.29 13.70
CA TYR A 171 -12.82 -0.94 12.80
C TYR A 171 -11.43 -1.23 13.40
N THR A 172 -11.25 -1.28 14.72
CA THR A 172 -9.92 -1.30 15.34
C THR A 172 -9.34 -2.68 15.61
N SER A 173 -10.09 -3.77 15.48
CA SER A 173 -9.59 -5.10 15.88
C SER A 173 -9.02 -5.95 14.74
N TYR A 174 -9.49 -5.86 13.50
CA TYR A 174 -9.07 -6.80 12.44
C TYR A 174 -7.60 -6.70 12.04
N PRO A 175 -7.04 -5.51 11.78
CA PRO A 175 -5.59 -5.38 11.62
C PRO A 175 -4.83 -5.95 12.83
N SER A 176 -5.35 -5.77 14.05
CA SER A 176 -4.74 -6.33 15.27
C SER A 176 -4.85 -7.86 15.37
N ILE A 177 -5.94 -8.46 14.90
CA ILE A 177 -6.14 -9.92 14.86
C ILE A 177 -5.18 -10.52 13.82
N ALA A 178 -5.15 -9.96 12.61
CA ALA A 178 -4.21 -10.36 11.57
C ALA A 178 -2.76 -10.22 12.07
N ASP A 179 -2.41 -9.08 12.69
CA ASP A 179 -1.10 -8.86 13.30
C ASP A 179 -0.75 -9.91 14.36
N SER A 180 -1.72 -10.28 15.20
CA SER A 180 -1.53 -11.30 16.24
C SER A 180 -1.29 -12.69 15.65
N ILE A 181 -2.05 -13.09 14.63
CA ILE A 181 -1.86 -14.36 13.91
C ILE A 181 -0.51 -14.37 13.19
N LEU A 182 -0.18 -13.29 12.47
CA LEU A 182 1.06 -13.18 11.68
C LEU A 182 2.31 -13.09 12.57
N SER A 183 2.21 -12.50 13.77
CA SER A 183 3.34 -12.35 14.70
C SER A 183 3.61 -13.60 15.54
N ASN A 184 2.55 -14.33 15.90
CA ASN A 184 2.64 -15.41 16.88
C ASN A 184 2.34 -16.80 16.30
N GLY A 185 1.79 -16.86 15.09
CA GLY A 185 1.37 -18.10 14.43
C GLY A 185 2.55 -18.97 14.04
N ARG A 186 2.33 -20.29 14.08
CA ARG A 186 3.19 -21.22 13.36
C ARG A 186 3.07 -21.00 11.85
N ARG A 187 4.01 -21.51 11.08
CA ARG A 187 4.06 -21.26 9.63
C ARG A 187 2.78 -21.70 8.90
N ASP A 188 2.18 -22.83 9.28
CA ASP A 188 0.90 -23.32 8.74
C ASP A 188 -0.28 -22.39 9.04
N GLN A 189 -0.29 -21.79 10.22
CA GLN A 189 -1.29 -20.83 10.67
C GLN A 189 -1.16 -19.48 9.95
N VAL A 190 0.07 -18.98 9.83
CA VAL A 190 0.41 -17.77 9.04
C VAL A 190 -0.02 -17.95 7.59
N GLU A 191 0.32 -19.10 6.99
CA GLU A 191 -0.07 -19.45 5.62
C GLU A 191 -1.59 -19.44 5.43
N ALA A 192 -2.33 -20.03 6.37
CA ALA A 192 -3.79 -20.02 6.33
C ALA A 192 -4.36 -18.59 6.37
N ALA A 193 -3.83 -17.74 7.25
CA ALA A 193 -4.28 -16.34 7.35
C ALA A 193 -3.96 -15.53 6.08
N ILE A 194 -2.77 -15.71 5.49
CA ILE A 194 -2.42 -15.09 4.21
C ILE A 194 -3.40 -15.55 3.12
N GLY A 195 -3.67 -16.85 3.02
CA GLY A 195 -4.63 -17.39 2.04
C GLY A 195 -6.05 -16.85 2.22
N MET A 196 -6.48 -16.62 3.46
CA MET A 196 -7.77 -15.97 3.76
C MET A 196 -7.79 -14.51 3.30
N LEU A 197 -6.72 -13.75 3.53
CA LEU A 197 -6.59 -12.38 3.03
C LEU A 197 -6.58 -12.34 1.50
N GLU A 198 -5.89 -13.27 0.82
CA GLU A 198 -5.89 -13.36 -0.64
C GLU A 198 -7.29 -13.55 -1.22
N GLN A 199 -8.13 -14.38 -0.58
CA GLN A 199 -9.52 -14.54 -1.00
C GLN A 199 -10.36 -13.30 -0.67
N ALA A 200 -10.17 -12.72 0.51
CA ALA A 200 -10.92 -11.54 0.96
C ALA A 200 -10.70 -10.31 0.06
N VAL A 201 -9.55 -10.21 -0.56
CA VAL A 201 -9.20 -9.15 -1.51
C VAL A 201 -10.04 -9.24 -2.80
N LEU A 202 -10.44 -10.45 -3.21
CA LEU A 202 -11.30 -10.67 -4.38
C LEU A 202 -12.80 -10.44 -4.11
N GLU A 203 -13.20 -10.42 -2.84
CA GLU A 203 -14.59 -10.29 -2.43
C GLU A 203 -14.92 -8.80 -2.20
N PRO A 204 -15.87 -8.19 -2.93
CA PRO A 204 -16.17 -6.75 -2.81
C PRO A 204 -16.49 -6.28 -1.39
N GLU A 205 -17.14 -7.13 -0.60
CA GLU A 205 -17.52 -6.86 0.80
C GLU A 205 -16.28 -6.73 1.70
N THR A 206 -15.24 -7.53 1.47
CA THR A 206 -14.06 -7.62 2.35
C THR A 206 -12.80 -6.98 1.77
N HIS A 207 -12.84 -6.56 0.50
CA HIS A 207 -11.70 -6.05 -0.25
C HIS A 207 -10.95 -4.92 0.49
N GLN A 208 -11.64 -3.82 0.81
CA GLN A 208 -10.98 -2.67 1.46
C GLN A 208 -10.39 -3.05 2.83
N ARG A 209 -11.06 -3.93 3.58
CA ARG A 209 -10.57 -4.40 4.89
C ARG A 209 -9.28 -5.20 4.76
N ALA A 210 -9.20 -6.07 3.76
CA ALA A 210 -7.99 -6.84 3.50
C ALA A 210 -6.84 -5.93 3.04
N LEU A 211 -7.11 -4.92 2.20
CA LEU A 211 -6.11 -3.91 1.85
C LEU A 211 -5.65 -3.06 3.06
N ASP A 212 -6.55 -2.75 3.99
CA ASP A 212 -6.23 -2.04 5.23
C ASP A 212 -5.25 -2.85 6.12
N VAL A 213 -5.42 -4.18 6.19
CA VAL A 213 -4.49 -5.07 6.91
C VAL A 213 -3.08 -5.00 6.29
N VAL A 214 -2.98 -4.99 4.97
CA VAL A 214 -1.70 -4.95 4.24
C VAL A 214 -1.04 -3.56 4.31
N SER A 215 -1.83 -2.50 4.17
CA SER A 215 -1.35 -1.12 4.06
C SER A 215 -0.97 -0.47 5.39
N ARG A 216 -1.62 -0.82 6.50
CA ARG A 216 -1.37 -0.19 7.82
C ARG A 216 -0.04 -0.59 8.48
N ASN A 217 0.89 -1.18 7.71
CA ASN A 217 2.05 -1.89 8.21
C ASN A 217 1.62 -2.87 9.28
N VAL A 218 1.36 -4.12 8.86
CA VAL A 218 1.32 -5.27 9.77
C VAL A 218 2.38 -5.04 10.86
N GLY A 219 1.98 -5.16 12.11
CA GLY A 219 2.58 -4.49 13.25
C GLY A 219 4.09 -4.66 13.35
N ARG A 220 4.72 -3.82 14.18
CA ARG A 220 6.18 -3.81 14.39
C ARG A 220 6.74 -5.19 14.79
N TYR A 221 5.88 -6.12 15.20
CA TYR A 221 6.24 -7.45 15.69
C TYR A 221 6.15 -8.56 14.64
N VAL A 222 5.56 -8.32 13.46
CA VAL A 222 5.59 -9.31 12.38
C VAL A 222 6.95 -9.34 11.72
N ASP A 223 7.41 -10.56 11.41
CA ASP A 223 8.66 -10.77 10.69
C ASP A 223 8.62 -10.10 9.31
N GLU A 224 9.69 -9.40 8.93
CA GLU A 224 9.75 -8.66 7.65
C GLU A 224 9.62 -9.59 6.43
N GLU A 225 10.02 -10.87 6.54
CA GLU A 225 9.80 -11.86 5.49
C GLU A 225 8.30 -12.16 5.30
N ILE A 226 7.56 -12.31 6.40
CA ILE A 226 6.10 -12.52 6.37
C ILE A 226 5.38 -11.29 5.83
N LYS A 227 5.80 -10.07 6.23
CA LYS A 227 5.22 -8.83 5.68
C LYS A 227 5.41 -8.74 4.17
N ARG A 228 6.63 -9.01 3.71
CA ARG A 228 6.96 -9.00 2.28
C ARG A 228 6.14 -10.04 1.52
N GLU A 229 6.06 -11.26 2.04
CA GLU A 229 5.28 -12.33 1.41
C GLU A 229 3.79 -11.98 1.32
N LEU A 230 3.19 -11.52 2.43
CA LEU A 230 1.80 -11.10 2.45
C LEU A 230 1.56 -9.99 1.41
N LYS A 231 2.39 -8.95 1.41
CA LYS A 231 2.28 -7.85 0.45
C LYS A 231 2.37 -8.35 -0.99
N GLU A 232 3.41 -9.11 -1.33
CA GLU A 232 3.60 -9.67 -2.67
C GLU A 232 2.37 -10.47 -3.13
N ARG A 233 1.86 -11.36 -2.27
CA ARG A 233 0.74 -12.24 -2.60
C ARG A 233 -0.56 -11.48 -2.82
N ILE A 234 -0.88 -10.55 -1.93
CA ILE A 234 -2.07 -9.70 -2.06
C ILE A 234 -1.99 -8.82 -3.30
N ILE A 235 -0.85 -8.16 -3.53
CA ILE A 235 -0.65 -7.31 -4.70
C ILE A 235 -0.73 -8.12 -5.98
N ARG A 236 -0.08 -9.28 -6.04
CA ARG A 236 -0.16 -10.21 -7.18
C ARG A 236 -1.60 -10.57 -7.47
N ARG A 237 -2.37 -10.90 -6.45
CA ARG A 237 -3.78 -11.28 -6.59
C ARG A 237 -4.64 -10.14 -7.14
N GLU A 238 -4.44 -8.92 -6.66
CA GLU A 238 -5.13 -7.73 -7.16
C GLU A 238 -4.80 -7.43 -8.62
N LEU A 239 -3.51 -7.47 -8.95
CA LEU A 239 -3.07 -7.24 -10.33
C LEU A 239 -3.63 -8.32 -11.27
N GLU A 240 -3.60 -9.59 -10.88
CA GLU A 240 -4.19 -10.69 -11.65
C GLU A 240 -5.70 -10.52 -11.86
N ASN A 241 -6.45 -10.05 -10.85
CA ASN A 241 -7.88 -9.78 -10.97
C ASN A 241 -8.17 -8.65 -11.98
N LEU A 242 -7.23 -7.73 -12.12
CA LEU A 242 -7.24 -6.67 -13.14
C LEU A 242 -6.57 -7.11 -14.45
N ASP A 243 -6.23 -8.40 -14.60
CA ASP A 243 -5.53 -9.02 -15.74
C ASP A 243 -4.11 -8.44 -15.97
N LEU A 244 -3.57 -7.69 -15.00
CA LEU A 244 -2.26 -7.04 -15.05
C LEU A 244 -1.14 -8.04 -14.70
N ASP A 245 -0.03 -7.98 -15.44
CA ASP A 245 1.15 -8.80 -15.19
C ASP A 245 1.91 -8.29 -13.95
N TYR A 246 1.82 -9.04 -12.85
CA TYR A 246 2.50 -8.69 -11.61
C TYR A 246 4.02 -8.62 -11.78
N ASP A 247 4.65 -9.58 -12.45
CA ASP A 247 6.11 -9.65 -12.50
C ASP A 247 6.68 -8.48 -13.32
N ASP A 248 5.99 -8.09 -14.40
CA ASP A 248 6.37 -6.94 -15.22
C ASP A 248 6.17 -5.59 -14.50
N LEU A 249 5.10 -5.44 -13.72
CA LEU A 249 4.85 -4.26 -12.88
C LEU A 249 5.80 -4.20 -11.68
N ALA A 250 5.97 -5.31 -10.96
CA ALA A 250 6.92 -5.42 -9.85
C ALA A 250 8.34 -5.09 -10.29
N PHE A 251 8.77 -5.55 -11.48
CA PHE A 251 10.05 -5.16 -12.06
C PHE A 251 10.14 -3.65 -12.35
N ALA A 252 9.09 -3.05 -12.89
CA ALA A 252 9.01 -1.61 -13.13
C ALA A 252 9.13 -0.77 -11.84
N TRP A 253 8.60 -1.33 -10.75
CA TRP A 253 8.45 -0.69 -9.44
C TRP A 253 9.68 -0.88 -8.54
N ALA A 254 10.32 -2.04 -8.56
CA ALA A 254 11.49 -2.36 -7.73
C ALA A 254 12.77 -1.58 -8.12
N GLY A 255 12.83 -1.06 -9.35
CA GLY A 255 13.99 -0.36 -9.87
C GLY A 255 15.26 -1.22 -9.88
N GLU A 256 16.43 -0.59 -9.79
CA GLU A 256 17.73 -1.27 -9.87
C GLU A 256 18.02 -2.21 -8.68
N THR A 257 17.45 -1.91 -7.51
CA THR A 257 17.77 -2.64 -6.28
C THR A 257 17.08 -4.01 -6.20
N GLY A 258 16.08 -4.26 -7.05
CA GLY A 258 15.25 -5.48 -7.01
C GLY A 258 14.41 -5.63 -5.74
N LYS A 259 14.48 -4.68 -4.80
CA LYS A 259 13.56 -4.59 -3.67
C LYS A 259 12.36 -3.79 -4.17
N LEU A 260 11.15 -4.35 -4.05
CA LEU A 260 9.92 -3.54 -4.16
C LEU A 260 10.13 -2.34 -3.23
N LEU A 261 10.37 -1.16 -3.80
CA LEU A 261 10.64 0.04 -3.03
C LEU A 261 9.41 0.34 -2.16
N ASP A 262 9.58 0.83 -0.94
CA ASP A 262 8.45 1.25 -0.08
C ASP A 262 7.52 2.27 -0.80
N TYR A 263 8.04 2.99 -1.80
CA TYR A 263 7.31 3.90 -2.69
C TYR A 263 6.25 3.23 -3.58
N CYS A 264 6.35 1.92 -3.82
CA CYS A 264 5.44 1.18 -4.70
C CYS A 264 4.06 1.03 -4.08
N ASP A 265 4.02 0.78 -2.77
CA ASP A 265 2.79 0.55 -2.02
C ASP A 265 2.02 1.86 -1.77
N GLU A 266 2.71 2.96 -1.50
CA GLU A 266 2.06 4.21 -1.07
C GLU A 266 1.46 5.03 -2.22
N ARG A 267 1.98 4.88 -3.45
CA ARG A 267 1.58 5.74 -4.58
C ARG A 267 1.00 5.00 -5.78
N ASN A 268 1.55 3.84 -6.16
CA ASN A 268 1.06 3.14 -7.36
C ASN A 268 -0.26 2.43 -7.12
N LEU A 269 -0.37 1.61 -6.07
CA LEU A 269 -1.60 0.83 -5.80
C LEU A 269 -2.83 1.72 -5.53
N PRO A 270 -2.77 2.75 -4.65
CA PRO A 270 -3.94 3.59 -4.42
C PRO A 270 -4.39 4.31 -5.69
N LEU A 271 -3.43 4.75 -6.51
CA LEU A 271 -3.75 5.42 -7.77
C LEU A 271 -4.32 4.44 -8.80
N LEU A 272 -3.77 3.24 -8.92
CA LEU A 272 -4.25 2.17 -9.79
C LEU A 272 -5.71 1.81 -9.46
N PHE A 273 -6.05 1.59 -8.19
CA PHE A 273 -7.44 1.32 -7.78
C PHE A 273 -8.35 2.53 -8.01
N SER A 274 -7.86 3.74 -7.75
CA SER A 274 -8.60 4.98 -8.01
C SER A 274 -8.89 5.18 -9.50
N LEU A 275 -7.97 4.77 -10.37
CA LEU A 275 -8.13 4.78 -11.83
C LEU A 275 -9.17 3.74 -12.26
N GLU A 276 -9.01 2.47 -11.85
CA GLU A 276 -9.95 1.39 -12.18
C GLU A 276 -11.38 1.67 -11.68
N SER A 277 -11.51 2.27 -10.51
CA SER A 277 -12.81 2.72 -9.97
C SER A 277 -13.44 3.83 -10.81
N SER A 278 -12.63 4.69 -11.45
CA SER A 278 -13.14 5.74 -12.34
C SER A 278 -13.49 5.20 -13.72
N HIS A 279 -12.69 4.29 -14.25
CA HIS A 279 -12.78 3.76 -15.60
C HIS A 279 -12.27 2.32 -15.62
N LYS A 280 -13.18 1.35 -15.69
CA LYS A 280 -12.79 -0.07 -15.75
C LYS A 280 -11.90 -0.37 -16.96
N GLY A 281 -10.75 -1.00 -16.72
CA GLY A 281 -9.76 -1.38 -17.74
C GLY A 281 -8.83 -0.25 -18.20
N ILE A 282 -8.86 0.90 -17.52
CA ILE A 282 -7.97 2.02 -17.82
C ILE A 282 -6.50 1.65 -17.62
N CYS A 283 -6.15 0.89 -16.58
CA CYS A 283 -4.75 0.57 -16.29
C CYS A 283 -4.16 -0.33 -17.37
N ARG A 284 -4.89 -1.37 -17.80
CA ARG A 284 -4.52 -2.19 -18.97
C ARG A 284 -4.30 -1.33 -20.21
N THR A 285 -5.25 -0.42 -20.50
CA THR A 285 -5.15 0.45 -21.68
C THR A 285 -3.92 1.36 -21.60
N LEU A 286 -3.63 1.93 -20.44
CA LEU A 286 -2.45 2.79 -20.23
C LEU A 286 -1.14 2.01 -20.41
N ILE A 287 -1.07 0.77 -19.93
CA ILE A 287 0.08 -0.12 -20.15
C ILE A 287 0.24 -0.45 -21.63
N ASP A 288 -0.80 -0.94 -22.29
CA ASP A 288 -0.71 -1.46 -23.66
C ASP A 288 -0.47 -0.35 -24.70
N GLU A 289 -1.16 0.78 -24.53
CA GLU A 289 -1.10 1.87 -25.49
C GLU A 289 0.12 2.77 -25.24
N PHE A 290 0.40 3.08 -23.97
CA PHE A 290 1.35 4.11 -23.56
C PHE A 290 2.57 3.58 -22.79
N GLY A 291 2.60 2.29 -22.44
CA GLY A 291 3.70 1.69 -21.69
C GLY A 291 3.75 2.07 -20.21
N ILE A 292 2.73 2.78 -19.70
CA ILE A 292 2.73 3.35 -18.35
C ILE A 292 2.52 2.25 -17.32
N LYS A 293 3.55 1.98 -16.54
CA LYS A 293 3.62 1.00 -15.46
C LYS A 293 3.77 1.67 -14.10
N ASN A 294 4.41 2.84 -14.05
CA ASN A 294 4.56 3.65 -12.84
C ASN A 294 3.46 4.73 -12.77
N PHE A 295 2.23 4.31 -12.47
CA PHE A 295 1.08 5.22 -12.37
C PHE A 295 1.34 6.38 -11.41
N GLY A 296 1.99 6.12 -10.27
CA GLY A 296 2.25 7.10 -9.20
C GLY A 296 3.17 8.26 -9.58
N ARG A 297 3.79 8.24 -10.77
CA ARG A 297 4.58 9.36 -11.32
C ARG A 297 3.73 10.43 -12.00
N PHE A 298 2.43 10.17 -12.17
CA PHE A 298 1.50 11.07 -12.84
C PHE A 298 0.28 11.32 -11.96
N THR A 299 -0.38 12.45 -12.14
CA THR A 299 -1.62 12.72 -11.42
C THR A 299 -2.78 11.91 -12.01
N LYS A 300 -3.79 11.60 -11.20
CA LYS A 300 -5.00 10.92 -11.67
C LYS A 300 -5.64 11.65 -12.84
N GLU A 301 -5.71 12.98 -12.78
CA GLU A 301 -6.28 13.82 -13.84
C GLU A 301 -5.55 13.60 -15.17
N MET A 302 -4.21 13.63 -15.16
CA MET A 302 -3.41 13.42 -16.36
C MET A 302 -3.65 12.04 -16.99
N LEU A 303 -3.71 10.99 -16.18
CA LEU A 303 -3.88 9.61 -16.66
C LEU A 303 -5.30 9.37 -17.20
N VAL A 304 -6.32 9.90 -16.53
CA VAL A 304 -7.72 9.84 -16.99
C VAL A 304 -7.87 10.61 -18.31
N ASP A 305 -7.37 11.83 -18.40
CA ASP A 305 -7.44 12.62 -19.63
C ASP A 305 -6.64 11.97 -20.76
N LEU A 306 -5.46 11.39 -20.49
CA LEU A 306 -4.71 10.63 -21.49
C LEU A 306 -5.52 9.44 -22.04
N PHE A 307 -6.21 8.72 -21.16
CA PHE A 307 -7.10 7.62 -21.56
C PHE A 307 -8.27 8.13 -22.40
N GLU A 308 -9.01 9.14 -21.93
CA GLU A 308 -10.19 9.67 -22.63
C GLU A 308 -9.82 10.29 -23.99
N GLN A 309 -8.70 11.03 -24.06
CA GLN A 309 -8.24 11.73 -25.26
C GLN A 309 -7.40 10.85 -26.21
N ARG A 310 -7.19 9.57 -25.90
CA ARG A 310 -6.30 8.67 -26.67
C ARG A 310 -6.67 8.53 -28.15
N ASN A 311 -7.91 8.83 -28.52
CA ASN A 311 -8.40 8.79 -29.91
C ASN A 311 -8.75 10.17 -30.47
N ASN A 312 -8.56 11.25 -29.70
CA ASN A 312 -8.76 12.61 -30.18
C ASN A 312 -7.63 12.99 -31.14
N ARG A 313 -7.99 13.17 -32.42
CA ARG A 313 -7.07 13.54 -33.51
C ARG A 313 -7.04 15.03 -33.81
N GLU A 314 -8.06 15.77 -33.36
CA GLU A 314 -8.22 17.18 -33.67
C GLU A 314 -7.33 18.07 -32.79
N LEU A 315 -7.07 17.62 -31.57
CA LEU A 315 -6.27 18.36 -30.59
C LEU A 315 -4.77 18.37 -30.96
N PRO A 316 -4.15 19.54 -31.17
CA PRO A 316 -2.70 19.66 -31.28
C PRO A 316 -2.02 19.10 -30.03
N TYR A 317 -0.88 18.42 -30.17
CA TYR A 317 -0.30 17.69 -29.06
C TYR A 317 1.22 17.66 -29.07
N GLY A 318 1.79 17.54 -27.87
CA GLY A 318 3.19 17.15 -27.68
C GLY A 318 3.30 15.79 -27.01
N VAL A 319 4.55 15.31 -26.92
CA VAL A 319 4.86 14.01 -26.35
C VAL A 319 5.80 14.15 -25.16
N LEU A 320 5.46 13.51 -24.05
CA LEU A 320 6.39 13.24 -22.94
C LEU A 320 6.88 11.79 -23.06
N LEU A 321 8.20 11.63 -23.19
CA LEU A 321 8.90 10.35 -23.12
C LEU A 321 9.51 10.23 -21.72
N ALA A 322 8.82 9.54 -20.82
CA ALA A 322 9.27 9.34 -19.46
C ALA A 322 10.12 8.07 -19.36
N SER A 323 11.28 8.13 -18.71
CA SER A 323 12.07 6.93 -18.42
C SER A 323 11.32 6.03 -17.43
N GLN A 324 11.40 4.72 -17.62
CA GLN A 324 11.00 3.75 -16.62
C GLN A 324 11.98 3.72 -15.42
N SER A 325 13.27 3.96 -15.65
CA SER A 325 14.28 3.98 -14.58
C SER A 325 14.16 5.23 -13.70
N ASP A 326 14.08 5.04 -12.38
CA ASP A 326 14.14 6.13 -11.40
C ASP A 326 14.72 5.59 -10.08
N HIS A 327 16.04 5.43 -10.03
CA HIS A 327 16.68 4.80 -8.86
C HIS A 327 16.66 5.71 -7.63
N SER A 328 16.59 7.03 -7.81
CA SER A 328 16.59 8.02 -6.73
C SER A 328 15.18 8.46 -6.33
N GLY A 329 14.16 8.15 -7.12
CA GLY A 329 12.81 8.69 -6.90
C GLY A 329 12.67 10.15 -7.33
N ASP A 330 13.63 10.69 -8.10
CA ASP A 330 13.63 12.10 -8.49
C ASP A 330 12.45 12.43 -9.41
N ILE A 331 11.97 11.47 -10.20
CA ILE A 331 10.79 11.66 -11.07
C ILE A 331 9.53 11.79 -10.22
N TYR A 332 9.44 11.08 -9.09
CA TYR A 332 8.33 11.27 -8.15
C TYR A 332 8.34 12.65 -7.47
N ALA A 333 9.51 13.29 -7.37
CA ALA A 333 9.63 14.63 -6.80
C ALA A 333 9.18 15.74 -7.77
N THR A 334 9.18 15.47 -9.09
CA THR A 334 8.84 16.46 -10.13
C THR A 334 7.37 16.43 -10.56
N ILE A 335 6.52 15.59 -9.94
CA ILE A 335 5.12 15.43 -10.30
C ILE A 335 4.33 16.76 -10.27
N GLY A 336 4.65 17.65 -9.32
CA GLY A 336 4.00 18.96 -9.21
C GLY A 336 4.32 19.89 -10.40
N GLN A 337 5.59 19.88 -10.85
CA GLN A 337 6.04 20.64 -12.01
C GLN A 337 5.42 20.12 -13.29
N LEU A 338 5.34 18.79 -13.42
CA LEU A 338 4.71 18.15 -14.56
C LEU A 338 3.20 18.42 -14.62
N ASP A 339 2.51 18.33 -13.49
CA ASP A 339 1.08 18.65 -13.38
C ASP A 339 0.79 20.12 -13.72
N ASN A 340 1.64 21.04 -13.27
CA ASN A 340 1.55 22.45 -13.65
C ASN A 340 1.76 22.69 -15.16
N SER A 341 2.72 21.97 -15.76
CA SER A 341 2.95 22.03 -17.22
C SER A 341 1.75 21.49 -18.00
N TYR A 342 1.20 20.36 -17.55
CA TYR A 342 -0.01 19.76 -18.12
C TYR A 342 -1.21 20.72 -18.07
N LYS A 343 -1.46 21.37 -16.93
CA LYS A 343 -2.55 22.34 -16.77
C LYS A 343 -2.40 23.55 -17.70
N GLN A 344 -1.18 24.07 -17.86
CA GLN A 344 -0.90 25.16 -18.80
C GLN A 344 -1.18 24.71 -20.26
N LEU A 345 -0.67 23.55 -20.67
CA LEU A 345 -0.93 23.01 -22.01
C LEU A 345 -2.43 22.84 -22.29
N LYS A 346 -3.17 22.26 -21.34
CA LYS A 346 -4.61 22.07 -21.42
C LYS A 346 -5.34 23.40 -21.57
N ALA A 347 -4.98 24.42 -20.79
CA ALA A 347 -5.54 25.76 -20.88
C ALA A 347 -5.27 26.44 -22.24
N LEU A 348 -4.13 26.13 -22.87
CA LEU A 348 -3.76 26.61 -24.21
C LEU A 348 -4.40 25.81 -25.36
N GLY A 349 -5.16 24.76 -25.05
CA GLY A 349 -5.81 23.90 -26.05
C GLY A 349 -4.87 22.86 -26.66
N PHE A 350 -3.88 22.40 -25.92
CA PHE A 350 -2.95 21.35 -26.35
C PHE A 350 -3.11 20.09 -25.51
N GLY A 351 -3.00 18.94 -26.17
CA GLY A 351 -2.92 17.64 -25.52
C GLY A 351 -1.49 17.28 -25.14
N LEU A 352 -1.34 16.56 -24.03
CA LEU A 352 -0.09 15.88 -23.69
C LEU A 352 -0.27 14.37 -23.90
N ARG A 353 0.63 13.73 -24.66
CA ARG A 353 0.69 12.27 -24.79
C ARG A 353 1.90 11.76 -24.05
N ILE A 354 1.68 10.93 -23.03
CA ILE A 354 2.73 10.42 -22.17
C ILE A 354 3.04 8.99 -22.60
N TYR A 355 4.31 8.68 -22.79
CA TYR A 355 4.78 7.32 -23.02
C TYR A 355 5.89 7.02 -22.02
N GLU A 356 5.71 5.98 -21.22
CA GLU A 356 6.78 5.46 -20.38
C GLU A 356 7.61 4.48 -21.21
N CYS A 357 8.92 4.74 -21.30
CA CYS A 357 9.84 4.09 -22.21
C CYS A 357 10.96 3.43 -21.42
N ALA A 358 11.16 2.13 -21.61
CA ALA A 358 12.28 1.37 -21.04
C ALA A 358 13.49 1.35 -21.97
N SER A 359 13.28 1.65 -23.25
CA SER A 359 14.29 1.51 -24.30
C SER A 359 14.08 2.49 -25.46
N LYS A 360 15.12 2.68 -26.29
CA LYS A 360 15.02 3.47 -27.53
C LYS A 360 14.08 2.84 -28.57
N ILE A 361 13.84 1.53 -28.47
CA ILE A 361 12.83 0.86 -29.29
C ILE A 361 11.43 1.33 -28.88
N ASP A 362 11.18 1.53 -27.59
CA ASP A 362 9.89 2.03 -27.10
C ASP A 362 9.67 3.48 -27.51
N ILE A 363 10.72 4.31 -27.51
CA ILE A 363 10.67 5.66 -28.08
C ILE A 363 10.27 5.62 -29.56
N ALA A 364 10.94 4.78 -30.37
CA ALA A 364 10.60 4.64 -31.78
C ALA A 364 9.14 4.18 -31.97
N ARG A 365 8.66 3.24 -31.15
CA ARG A 365 7.26 2.80 -31.14
C ARG A 365 6.31 3.92 -30.74
N ALA A 366 6.64 4.75 -29.75
CA ALA A 366 5.83 5.88 -29.32
C ALA A 366 5.66 6.91 -30.45
N PHE A 367 6.75 7.24 -31.15
CA PHE A 367 6.70 8.10 -32.34
C PHE A 367 5.86 7.49 -33.46
N LEU A 368 6.07 6.22 -33.81
CA LEU A 368 5.31 5.54 -34.86
C LEU A 368 3.82 5.41 -34.52
N LYS A 369 3.48 5.06 -33.26
CA LYS A 369 2.10 5.01 -32.76
C LYS A 369 1.44 6.38 -32.88
N SER A 370 2.12 7.43 -32.42
CA SER A 370 1.62 8.81 -32.48
C SER A 370 1.41 9.28 -33.91
N ALA A 371 2.39 9.08 -34.79
CA ALA A 371 2.31 9.45 -36.19
C ALA A 371 1.20 8.70 -36.93
N LYS A 372 1.04 7.39 -36.67
CA LYS A 372 -0.05 6.60 -37.25
C LYS A 372 -1.42 7.07 -36.78
N ARG A 373 -1.54 7.44 -35.49
CA ARG A 373 -2.84 7.76 -34.89
C ARG A 373 -3.28 9.20 -35.11
N TYR A 374 -2.36 10.15 -34.97
CA TYR A 374 -2.65 11.59 -34.96
C TYR A 374 -1.96 12.34 -36.12
N GLY A 375 -0.84 11.81 -36.61
CA GLY A 375 0.07 12.48 -37.56
C GLY A 375 -0.52 12.94 -38.90
N LYS A 376 -1.73 12.46 -39.25
CA LYS A 376 -2.45 12.94 -40.43
C LYS A 376 -2.99 14.36 -40.22
N ASP A 377 -3.48 14.65 -39.02
CA ASP A 377 -4.18 15.88 -38.70
C ASP A 377 -3.28 16.81 -37.87
N ASN A 378 -2.44 16.24 -37.00
CA ASN A 378 -1.52 16.97 -36.14
C ASN A 378 -0.16 16.26 -36.06
N LYS A 379 0.93 16.97 -36.38
CA LYS A 379 2.28 16.51 -36.03
C LYS A 379 2.60 16.83 -34.57
N ILE A 380 3.61 16.17 -34.01
CA ILE A 380 4.06 16.42 -32.64
C ILE A 380 4.66 17.84 -32.58
N CYS A 381 4.05 18.71 -31.78
CA CYS A 381 4.46 20.12 -31.70
C CYS A 381 5.53 20.40 -30.64
N PHE A 382 5.78 19.49 -29.71
CA PHE A 382 6.93 19.53 -28.78
C PHE A 382 7.24 18.13 -28.25
N VAL A 383 8.47 17.93 -27.76
CA VAL A 383 8.88 16.70 -27.07
C VAL A 383 9.53 17.05 -25.74
N MET A 384 9.12 16.36 -24.68
CA MET A 384 9.80 16.34 -23.39
C MET A 384 10.38 14.94 -23.19
N VAL A 385 11.66 14.87 -22.82
CA VAL A 385 12.34 13.62 -22.47
C VAL A 385 12.75 13.72 -21.02
N ASP A 386 12.28 12.79 -20.22
CA ASP A 386 12.55 12.75 -18.78
C ASP A 386 13.36 11.50 -18.44
N GLY A 387 14.38 11.66 -17.60
CA GLY A 387 15.19 10.57 -17.09
C GLY A 387 16.56 11.00 -16.57
N HIS A 388 17.32 10.04 -16.04
CA HIS A 388 18.67 10.34 -15.55
C HIS A 388 19.62 10.61 -16.71
N GLY A 389 20.42 11.66 -16.57
CA GLY A 389 21.32 12.13 -17.61
C GLY A 389 22.79 12.12 -17.22
N THR A 390 23.63 11.98 -18.24
CA THR A 390 25.02 12.44 -18.23
C THR A 390 25.22 13.34 -19.45
N PRO A 391 26.41 13.96 -19.65
CA PRO A 391 26.70 14.70 -20.87
C PRO A 391 26.39 13.96 -22.17
N GLU A 392 26.55 12.63 -22.18
CA GLU A 392 26.52 11.82 -23.41
C GLU A 392 25.22 11.02 -23.60
N LYS A 393 24.40 10.89 -22.54
CA LYS A 393 23.25 9.99 -22.58
C LYS A 393 22.11 10.31 -21.62
N ILE A 394 20.94 9.77 -21.92
CA ILE A 394 19.77 9.69 -21.04
C ILE A 394 19.43 8.21 -20.80
N VAL A 395 19.28 7.80 -19.55
CA VAL A 395 18.90 6.44 -19.16
C VAL A 395 17.37 6.32 -19.17
N LEU A 396 16.85 5.28 -19.84
CA LEU A 396 15.43 5.02 -20.00
C LEU A 396 14.94 3.87 -19.11
N GLY A 397 15.71 2.81 -18.95
CA GLY A 397 15.27 1.61 -18.24
C GLY A 397 16.41 0.74 -17.73
N TRP A 398 16.04 -0.30 -16.99
CA TRP A 398 16.99 -1.26 -16.42
C TRP A 398 17.15 -2.48 -17.33
N PRO A 399 18.35 -3.08 -17.42
CA PRO A 399 18.50 -4.39 -18.04
C PRO A 399 17.71 -5.44 -17.23
N LYS A 400 16.97 -6.32 -17.91
CA LYS A 400 16.10 -7.31 -17.26
C LYS A 400 16.86 -8.40 -16.47
N ASP A 401 18.17 -8.56 -16.72
CA ASP A 401 18.97 -9.68 -16.19
C ASP A 401 19.70 -9.38 -14.86
N GLY A 402 19.24 -8.41 -14.07
CA GLY A 402 19.52 -8.36 -12.62
C GLY A 402 20.99 -8.18 -12.17
N GLY A 403 21.81 -7.42 -12.89
CA GLY A 403 23.02 -6.84 -12.29
C GLY A 403 24.38 -7.42 -12.69
N GLN A 404 24.49 -8.07 -13.84
CA GLN A 404 25.76 -8.00 -14.58
C GLN A 404 25.52 -7.24 -15.87
N VAL A 405 26.05 -6.02 -15.89
CA VAL A 405 26.42 -5.33 -17.13
C VAL A 405 27.40 -6.26 -17.85
N LEU A 406 26.87 -7.23 -18.59
CA LEU A 406 27.58 -7.70 -19.76
C LEU A 406 27.70 -6.45 -20.61
N ILE A 407 28.92 -5.92 -20.66
CA ILE A 407 29.37 -4.90 -21.59
C ILE A 407 29.30 -5.56 -22.97
N ASP A 408 28.10 -5.84 -23.40
CA ASP A 408 27.74 -6.25 -24.73
C ASP A 408 26.72 -5.23 -25.21
N LYS A 409 26.73 -4.99 -26.52
CA LYS A 409 26.09 -3.86 -27.21
C LYS A 409 24.56 -3.79 -27.02
N THR A 410 23.97 -4.70 -26.25
CA THR A 410 22.57 -4.77 -25.83
C THR A 410 22.22 -3.82 -24.67
N THR A 411 23.19 -3.42 -23.83
CA THR A 411 22.97 -2.34 -22.83
C THR A 411 22.75 -0.97 -23.47
N ALA A 412 23.12 -0.78 -24.74
CA ALA A 412 22.85 0.42 -25.52
C ALA A 412 21.36 0.59 -25.91
N LEU A 413 20.47 -0.37 -25.63
CA LEU A 413 19.05 -0.22 -25.95
C LEU A 413 18.29 0.62 -24.93
N ASN A 414 18.74 0.63 -23.68
CA ASN A 414 18.02 1.28 -22.56
C ASN A 414 18.50 2.72 -22.31
N GLU A 415 19.27 3.29 -23.23
CA GLU A 415 19.74 4.66 -23.17
C GLU A 415 19.59 5.34 -24.53
N ILE A 416 19.41 6.66 -24.52
CA ILE A 416 19.61 7.52 -25.67
C ILE A 416 21.06 7.96 -25.61
N ASN A 417 21.91 7.49 -26.52
CA ASN A 417 23.32 7.85 -26.53
C ASN A 417 23.63 8.81 -27.69
N LYS A 418 24.58 9.73 -27.50
CA LYS A 418 25.09 10.60 -28.57
C LYS A 418 25.49 9.80 -29.84
N ALA A 419 26.08 8.62 -29.68
CA ALA A 419 26.45 7.74 -30.80
C ALA A 419 25.26 7.23 -31.63
N ASP A 420 24.05 7.17 -31.05
CA ASP A 420 22.84 6.74 -31.77
C ASP A 420 22.38 7.78 -32.80
N LEU A 421 22.83 9.04 -32.68
CA LEU A 421 22.40 10.15 -33.54
C LEU A 421 22.96 10.07 -34.98
N GLU A 422 23.95 9.20 -35.22
CA GLU A 422 24.46 8.91 -36.56
C GLU A 422 23.63 7.85 -37.30
N GLY A 423 22.73 7.15 -36.59
CA GLY A 423 21.88 6.13 -37.18
C GLY A 423 20.79 6.71 -38.09
N THR A 424 20.47 6.00 -39.18
CA THR A 424 19.37 6.41 -40.07
C THR A 424 18.01 6.43 -39.38
N GLY A 425 17.81 5.58 -38.36
CA GLY A 425 16.56 5.51 -37.60
C GLY A 425 16.28 6.77 -36.77
N THR A 426 17.31 7.37 -36.16
CA THR A 426 17.17 8.57 -35.31
C THR A 426 16.91 9.81 -36.17
N GLN A 427 17.56 9.94 -37.32
CA GLN A 427 17.32 11.06 -38.26
C GLN A 427 15.85 11.19 -38.70
N ARG A 428 15.13 10.07 -38.79
CA ARG A 428 13.71 10.03 -39.16
C ARG A 428 12.76 10.59 -38.11
N ILE A 429 13.22 10.85 -36.88
CA ILE A 429 12.39 11.47 -35.85
C ILE A 429 11.81 12.81 -36.33
N SER A 430 12.58 13.56 -37.11
CA SER A 430 12.16 14.84 -37.72
C SER A 430 10.89 14.73 -38.58
N GLU A 431 10.60 13.56 -39.17
CA GLU A 431 9.41 13.33 -39.99
C GLU A 431 8.11 13.48 -39.16
N PHE A 432 8.18 13.16 -37.86
CA PHE A 432 7.03 13.12 -36.94
C PHE A 432 6.75 14.45 -36.24
N LEU A 433 7.69 15.39 -36.28
CA LEU A 433 7.62 16.65 -35.55
C LEU A 433 7.20 17.80 -36.48
N THR A 434 6.64 18.87 -35.90
CA THR A 434 6.64 20.17 -36.59
C THR A 434 8.08 20.66 -36.76
N ASP A 435 8.31 21.56 -37.72
CA ASP A 435 9.67 21.99 -38.10
C ASP A 435 10.39 22.72 -36.97
N ASP A 436 9.63 23.39 -36.11
CA ASP A 436 10.06 24.21 -34.99
C ASP A 436 9.78 23.58 -33.62
N ALA A 437 9.36 22.30 -33.58
CA ALA A 437 9.00 21.62 -32.34
C ALA A 437 10.14 21.71 -31.30
N PRO A 438 9.95 22.40 -30.16
CA PRO A 438 10.96 22.43 -29.11
C PRO A 438 11.12 21.05 -28.49
N ILE A 439 12.36 20.72 -28.14
CA ILE A 439 12.73 19.49 -27.47
C ILE A 439 13.34 19.83 -26.12
N ILE A 440 12.80 19.26 -25.06
CA ILE A 440 13.17 19.55 -23.67
C ILE A 440 13.76 18.28 -23.08
N LEU A 441 15.02 18.36 -22.63
CA LEU A 441 15.73 17.27 -21.99
C LEU A 441 15.75 17.53 -20.48
N ASN A 442 14.80 16.94 -19.75
CA ASN A 442 14.79 16.93 -18.29
C ASN A 442 15.73 15.83 -17.77
N ALA A 443 17.03 16.05 -17.96
CA ALA A 443 18.07 15.09 -17.60
C ALA A 443 19.38 15.80 -17.27
N CYS A 444 20.02 15.39 -16.17
CA CYS A 444 21.25 16.00 -15.65
C CYS A 444 22.36 16.12 -16.70
N LEU A 445 23.07 17.25 -16.70
CA LEU A 445 24.28 17.51 -17.49
C LEU A 445 24.13 17.38 -19.02
N THR A 446 22.94 17.12 -19.55
CA THR A 446 22.74 16.93 -21.01
C THR A 446 22.99 18.20 -21.83
N GLY A 447 22.99 19.36 -21.18
CA GLY A 447 23.24 20.67 -21.77
C GLY A 447 24.64 21.22 -21.53
N VAL A 448 25.64 20.43 -21.12
CA VAL A 448 27.04 20.91 -21.11
C VAL A 448 27.55 21.11 -22.55
N ASP A 449 28.63 21.86 -22.71
CA ASP A 449 29.31 22.02 -23.99
C ASP A 449 29.75 20.65 -24.55
N ASP A 450 29.59 20.47 -25.86
CA ASP A 450 29.70 19.20 -26.58
C ASP A 450 28.75 18.08 -26.07
N GLY A 451 27.79 18.41 -25.20
CA GLY A 451 26.84 17.47 -24.64
C GLY A 451 25.77 16.99 -25.63
N LEU A 452 24.87 16.15 -25.12
CA LEU A 452 23.81 15.51 -25.88
C LEU A 452 22.88 16.55 -26.54
N ALA A 453 22.45 17.57 -25.82
CA ALA A 453 21.54 18.59 -26.33
C ALA A 453 22.14 19.35 -27.53
N GLN A 454 23.39 19.80 -27.41
CA GLN A 454 24.10 20.49 -28.49
C GLN A 454 24.21 19.58 -29.71
N THR A 455 24.62 18.32 -29.49
CA THR A 455 24.78 17.34 -30.57
C THR A 455 23.45 17.07 -31.28
N MET A 456 22.37 16.84 -30.53
CA MET A 456 21.03 16.65 -31.09
C MET A 456 20.59 17.88 -31.88
N SER A 457 20.80 19.09 -31.37
CA SER A 457 20.42 20.33 -32.06
C SER A 457 21.16 20.52 -33.40
N SER A 458 22.39 20.02 -33.53
CA SER A 458 23.13 20.06 -34.80
C SER A 458 22.54 19.11 -35.87
N LYS A 459 21.91 18.01 -35.43
CA LYS A 459 21.34 16.98 -36.31
C LYS A 459 19.89 17.29 -36.67
N TYR A 460 19.11 17.78 -35.71
CA TYR A 460 17.71 18.16 -35.88
C TYR A 460 17.59 19.67 -36.06
N GLN A 461 17.97 20.14 -37.25
CA GLN A 461 17.99 21.57 -37.57
C GLN A 461 16.62 22.24 -37.36
N ASN A 462 16.66 23.55 -37.08
CA ASN A 462 15.54 24.45 -36.84
C ASN A 462 14.73 24.19 -35.56
N ARG A 463 15.22 23.34 -34.65
CA ARG A 463 14.57 23.05 -33.37
C ARG A 463 15.40 23.53 -32.21
N LYS A 464 14.72 24.09 -31.21
CA LYS A 464 15.34 24.48 -29.94
C LYS A 464 15.44 23.26 -29.03
N PHE A 465 16.62 23.05 -28.46
CA PHE A 465 16.88 22.04 -27.45
C PHE A 465 17.12 22.71 -26.11
N HIS A 466 16.23 22.50 -25.15
CA HIS A 466 16.36 23.00 -23.79
C HIS A 466 16.92 21.90 -22.89
N ALA A 467 17.99 22.19 -22.17
CA ALA A 467 18.68 21.22 -21.31
C ALA A 467 19.37 21.93 -20.14
N THR A 468 19.96 21.16 -19.23
CA THR A 468 20.72 21.67 -18.10
C THR A 468 22.20 21.28 -18.18
N ALA A 469 23.07 22.23 -17.88
CA ALA A 469 24.51 22.00 -17.70
C ALA A 469 24.85 21.56 -16.26
N GLY A 470 23.86 21.43 -15.37
CA GLY A 470 24.05 21.02 -13.97
C GLY A 470 23.40 19.67 -13.64
N SER A 471 23.74 19.14 -12.47
CA SER A 471 23.10 17.94 -11.91
C SER A 471 21.87 18.37 -11.09
N THR A 472 20.77 18.61 -11.78
CA THR A 472 19.56 19.22 -11.22
C THR A 472 18.31 18.76 -11.97
N THR A 473 17.14 19.09 -11.44
CA THR A 473 15.83 18.90 -12.08
C THR A 473 15.20 20.24 -12.45
N ILE A 474 14.17 20.20 -13.31
CA ILE A 474 13.36 21.37 -13.63
C ILE A 474 12.63 21.86 -12.37
N ASP A 475 12.71 23.17 -12.12
CA ASP A 475 11.94 23.88 -11.08
C ASP A 475 10.60 24.35 -11.64
N VAL A 476 10.62 25.06 -12.77
CA VAL A 476 9.43 25.63 -13.39
C VAL A 476 9.51 25.54 -14.91
N VAL A 477 8.38 25.19 -15.51
CA VAL A 477 8.11 25.35 -16.93
C VAL A 477 6.96 26.33 -17.08
N GLU A 478 7.22 27.50 -17.65
CA GLU A 478 6.19 28.42 -18.09
C GLU A 478 5.96 28.21 -19.59
N ILE A 479 4.70 28.04 -19.96
CA ILE A 479 4.29 27.74 -21.33
C ILE A 479 3.33 28.83 -21.77
N GLU A 480 3.67 29.50 -22.87
CA GLU A 480 2.84 30.53 -23.49
C GLU A 480 2.73 30.29 -25.00
N LYS A 481 1.82 31.00 -25.66
CA LYS A 481 1.81 31.06 -27.13
C LYS A 481 2.50 32.33 -27.59
N ASP A 482 3.25 32.23 -28.69
CA ASP A 482 3.72 33.40 -29.42
C ASP A 482 2.62 34.02 -30.30
N GLU A 483 2.98 35.04 -31.07
CA GLU A 483 2.08 35.73 -31.99
C GLU A 483 1.57 34.84 -33.14
N GLU A 484 2.22 33.69 -33.39
CA GLU A 484 1.87 32.70 -34.41
C GLU A 484 1.14 31.47 -33.80
N ASP A 485 0.64 31.58 -32.57
CA ASP A 485 -0.01 30.49 -31.81
C ASP A 485 0.91 29.29 -31.49
N LYS A 486 2.23 29.45 -31.60
CA LYS A 486 3.20 28.39 -31.30
C LYS A 486 3.62 28.40 -29.84
N LEU A 487 3.90 27.22 -29.30
CA LEU A 487 4.28 27.08 -27.90
C LEU A 487 5.71 27.58 -27.66
N LEU A 488 5.84 28.51 -26.71
CA LEU A 488 7.11 28.96 -26.14
C LEU A 488 7.28 28.37 -24.75
N PHE A 489 8.44 27.75 -24.52
CA PHE A 489 8.79 27.15 -23.24
C PHE A 489 9.89 27.98 -22.56
N LYS A 490 9.60 28.49 -21.36
CA LYS A 490 10.59 29.12 -20.48
C LYS A 490 10.87 28.16 -19.33
N ILE A 491 12.08 27.60 -19.34
CA ILE A 491 12.47 26.55 -18.39
C ILE A 491 13.46 27.11 -17.39
N ARG A 492 13.15 26.96 -16.11
CA ARG A 492 14.05 27.20 -14.99
C ARG A 492 14.37 25.88 -14.30
N TYR A 493 15.62 25.71 -13.92
CA TYR A 493 16.08 24.57 -13.12
C TYR A 493 16.28 25.00 -11.67
N MET A 494 16.34 24.03 -10.74
CA MET A 494 16.51 24.32 -9.31
C MET A 494 17.81 25.06 -8.97
N GLN A 495 18.84 24.92 -9.82
CA GLN A 495 20.07 25.70 -9.73
C GLN A 495 20.09 26.79 -10.82
N ASP A 496 20.51 27.99 -10.44
CA ASP A 496 20.60 29.13 -11.33
C ASP A 496 21.79 29.05 -12.31
N GLY A 497 21.66 29.70 -13.46
CA GLY A 497 22.77 29.89 -14.43
C GLY A 497 23.19 28.66 -15.24
N ILE A 498 22.50 27.53 -15.08
CA ILE A 498 22.80 26.26 -15.76
C ILE A 498 21.80 25.87 -16.84
N ALA A 499 20.73 26.66 -17.04
CA ALA A 499 19.84 26.49 -18.17
C ALA A 499 20.61 26.74 -19.48
N ARG A 500 20.42 25.87 -20.46
CA ARG A 500 21.05 25.96 -21.78
C ARG A 500 20.02 25.70 -22.86
N THR A 501 20.06 26.52 -23.90
CA THR A 501 19.24 26.37 -25.11
C THR A 501 20.16 26.31 -26.31
N TYR A 502 20.05 25.24 -27.09
CA TYR A 502 20.80 25.05 -28.32
C TYR A 502 19.89 25.12 -29.53
N LEU A 503 20.37 25.72 -30.63
CA LEU A 503 19.73 25.74 -31.93
C LEU A 503 20.81 25.51 -32.99
N ASN A 504 20.63 24.51 -33.85
CA ASN A 504 21.57 24.19 -34.92
C ASN A 504 23.03 23.95 -34.45
N GLY A 505 23.21 23.45 -33.23
CA GLY A 505 24.53 23.23 -32.62
C GLY A 505 25.11 24.43 -31.87
N GLU A 506 24.45 25.59 -31.89
CA GLU A 506 24.92 26.81 -31.23
C GLU A 506 24.10 27.10 -29.97
N GLN A 507 24.76 27.50 -28.88
CA GLN A 507 24.07 27.99 -27.68
C GLN A 507 23.53 29.39 -27.93
N ILE A 508 22.26 29.63 -27.59
CA ILE A 508 21.56 30.89 -27.91
C ILE A 508 21.07 31.68 -26.68
N ASN A 509 21.48 31.30 -25.47
CA ASN A 509 21.07 31.96 -24.22
C ASN A 509 22.15 32.01 -23.14
#